data_AF-A0A7C9J7U6-F1
#
_entry.id   AF-A0A7C9J7U6-F1
#
_cell.length_a   1.000
_cell.length_b   1.000
_cell.length_c   1.000
_cell.angle_alpha   90.00
_cell.angle_beta   90.00
_cell.angle_gamma   90.00
#
_symmetry.space_group_name_H-M   'P 1'
#
loop_
_entity.id
_entity.type
_entity.pdbx_description
1 polymer ?
#
loop_
_entity_poly.entity_id
_entity_poly.type
_entity_poly.pdbx_seq_one_letter_code
_entity_poly.pdbx_strand_id
1 'polypeptide(L)'
;MNRLDTELHRLYLPQPTGPQQTEPAQDASPALIGADGQVRALVLELASAAGWEAVAALWQGLQNELELPAPAIAISGAGYQVWISLAQPVSVAQARGFLESLCRRFLAGIAPRHVRLLPSLQSDAADAPEAPDIPGASVPARHARLIPAQLDESGHWSAFISPHLAAMFADEPWLDMKPSPDAQADLLLRLKSLSPADWRRAQLQLEPAEAASTFAAASSPLPAALPDPAAAAGNRPDVENSPDAQASATTGHQEPRAASVAEQDPRRFLLAVMNDPTAELRWRIEAAKALLPYSTR
;
A
#
# COMPACT_ATOMS: atom_id res chain seq x y z
N MET A 1 28.25 -22.38 -1.03
CA MET A 1 26.92 -21.78 -1.19
C MET A 1 26.09 -22.73 -2.03
N ASN A 2 24.93 -23.13 -1.53
CA ASN A 2 23.96 -23.91 -2.29
C ASN A 2 23.24 -22.97 -3.29
N ARG A 3 22.57 -23.53 -4.31
CA ARG A 3 21.82 -22.77 -5.31
C ARG A 3 20.78 -21.85 -4.67
N LEU A 4 20.08 -22.34 -3.64
CA LEU A 4 19.18 -21.55 -2.82
C LEU A 4 19.84 -20.32 -2.20
N ASP A 5 21.06 -20.47 -1.65
CA ASP A 5 21.79 -19.34 -1.07
C ASP A 5 22.08 -18.30 -2.15
N THR A 6 22.51 -18.72 -3.34
CA THR A 6 22.76 -17.82 -4.48
C THR A 6 21.51 -17.01 -4.85
N GLU A 7 20.34 -17.66 -4.89
CA GLU A 7 19.06 -17.02 -5.21
C GLU A 7 18.61 -16.03 -4.12
N LEU A 8 18.74 -16.41 -2.85
CA LEU A 8 18.49 -15.53 -1.70
C LEU A 8 19.42 -14.31 -1.73
N HIS A 9 20.71 -14.52 -2.02
CA HIS A 9 21.68 -13.41 -2.11
C HIS A 9 21.35 -12.48 -3.27
N ARG A 10 20.95 -13.03 -4.42
CA ARG A 10 20.52 -12.22 -5.57
C ARG A 10 19.31 -11.37 -5.23
N LEU A 11 18.30 -11.93 -4.57
CA LEU A 11 17.02 -11.25 -4.36
C LEU A 11 16.99 -10.39 -3.09
N TYR A 12 17.39 -10.93 -1.95
CA TYR A 12 16.99 -10.39 -0.65
C TYR A 12 18.15 -9.88 0.22
N LEU A 13 19.35 -10.45 0.10
CA LEU A 13 20.46 -9.99 0.93
C LEU A 13 21.07 -8.67 0.43
N PRO A 14 21.61 -7.84 1.34
CA PRO A 14 22.41 -6.68 1.00
C PRO A 14 23.58 -7.07 0.09
N GLN A 15 23.89 -6.25 -0.91
CA GLN A 15 25.09 -6.45 -1.72
C GLN A 15 26.28 -5.75 -1.04
N PRO A 16 27.50 -6.34 -1.09
CA PRO A 16 28.68 -5.68 -0.57
C PRO A 16 28.97 -4.41 -1.38
N THR A 17 28.74 -3.25 -0.76
CA THR A 17 29.05 -1.94 -1.32
C THR A 17 30.52 -1.61 -1.06
N GLY A 18 31.43 -2.12 -1.91
CA GLY A 18 32.81 -1.64 -2.00
C GLY A 18 33.93 -2.71 -1.89
N PRO A 19 35.18 -2.35 -2.24
CA PRO A 19 36.33 -3.26 -2.30
C PRO A 19 36.96 -3.64 -0.95
N GLN A 20 36.39 -3.24 0.19
CA GLN A 20 36.83 -3.70 1.50
C GLN A 20 35.92 -4.82 2.01
N GLN A 21 36.21 -6.02 1.52
CA GLN A 21 35.74 -7.26 2.13
C GLN A 21 36.39 -7.37 3.51
N THR A 22 35.72 -6.85 4.55
CA THR A 22 35.87 -7.48 5.87
C THR A 22 35.09 -8.77 5.74
N GLU A 23 35.79 -9.89 5.58
CA GLU A 23 35.17 -11.21 5.51
C GLU A 23 34.18 -11.32 6.67
N PRO A 24 32.87 -11.53 6.41
CA PRO A 24 31.98 -11.85 7.50
C PRO A 24 32.52 -13.12 8.15
N ALA A 25 32.66 -13.10 9.48
CA ALA A 25 32.95 -14.32 10.23
C ALA A 25 32.05 -15.43 9.70
N GLN A 26 32.65 -16.55 9.27
CA GLN A 26 32.02 -17.61 8.47
C GLN A 26 30.81 -18.30 9.16
N ASP A 27 30.48 -17.89 10.39
CA ASP A 27 29.37 -18.38 11.20
C ASP A 27 28.22 -17.37 11.42
N ALA A 28 28.30 -16.16 10.85
CA ALA A 28 27.22 -15.19 10.97
C ALA A 28 26.07 -15.54 10.02
N SER A 29 24.89 -15.85 10.59
CA SER A 29 23.67 -16.04 9.80
C SER A 29 23.40 -14.79 8.94
N PRO A 30 23.06 -14.94 7.65
CA PRO A 30 22.93 -13.80 6.78
C PRO A 30 21.82 -12.85 7.26
N ALA A 31 22.15 -11.57 7.42
CA ALA A 31 21.21 -10.55 7.83
C ALA A 31 20.53 -9.93 6.60
N LEU A 32 19.22 -9.71 6.69
CA LEU A 32 18.44 -9.00 5.66
C LEU A 32 18.58 -7.46 5.73
N ILE A 33 19.21 -6.98 6.80
CA ILE A 33 19.54 -5.56 7.00
C ILE A 33 21.05 -5.42 6.88
N GLY A 34 21.49 -4.52 6.00
CA GLY A 34 22.90 -4.17 5.85
C GLY A 34 23.43 -3.43 7.08
N ALA A 35 24.75 -3.43 7.26
CA ALA A 35 25.39 -2.70 8.35
C ALA A 35 25.14 -1.18 8.30
N ASP A 36 24.78 -0.67 7.12
CA ASP A 36 24.37 0.71 6.84
C ASP A 36 22.89 0.99 7.11
N GLY A 37 22.13 0.02 7.62
CA GLY A 37 20.69 0.14 7.87
C GLY A 37 19.86 0.16 6.59
N GLN A 38 20.41 -0.31 5.48
CA GLN A 38 19.69 -0.46 4.22
C GLN A 38 19.13 -1.88 4.08
N VAL A 39 18.01 -2.00 3.36
CA VAL A 39 17.34 -3.27 3.11
C VAL A 39 17.04 -3.43 1.63
N ARG A 40 17.04 -4.70 1.18
CA ARG A 40 16.57 -5.09 -0.15
C ARG A 40 15.33 -5.96 -0.12
N ALA A 41 15.08 -6.63 0.99
CA ALA A 41 13.87 -7.42 1.20
C ALA A 41 12.81 -6.56 1.89
N LEU A 42 11.59 -6.61 1.37
CA LEU A 42 10.41 -6.10 2.05
C LEU A 42 9.48 -7.27 2.23
N VAL A 43 9.05 -7.50 3.46
CA VAL A 43 8.23 -8.65 3.82
C VAL A 43 6.97 -8.16 4.50
N LEU A 44 5.83 -8.55 3.93
CA LEU A 44 4.52 -8.33 4.52
C LEU A 44 3.98 -9.68 4.95
N GLU A 45 3.83 -9.86 6.26
CA GLU A 45 3.29 -11.09 6.84
C GLU A 45 1.82 -10.89 7.21
N LEU A 46 0.97 -11.83 6.80
CA LEU A 46 -0.42 -11.94 7.21
C LEU A 46 -0.59 -13.21 8.03
N ALA A 47 -1.17 -13.08 9.22
CA ALA A 47 -1.55 -14.21 10.05
C ALA A 47 -2.54 -15.12 9.32
N SER A 48 -2.51 -16.42 9.57
CA SER A 48 -3.46 -17.39 8.98
C SER A 48 -4.92 -16.96 9.19
N ALA A 49 -5.24 -16.33 10.32
CA ALA A 49 -6.56 -15.77 10.62
C ALA A 49 -7.05 -14.67 9.66
N ALA A 50 -6.16 -14.00 8.93
CA ALA A 50 -6.56 -13.05 7.88
C ALA A 50 -7.04 -13.75 6.59
N GLY A 51 -6.78 -15.05 6.46
CA GLY A 51 -7.14 -15.87 5.31
C GLY A 51 -6.23 -15.66 4.10
N TRP A 52 -6.16 -16.69 3.25
CA TRP A 52 -5.42 -16.64 1.98
C TRP A 52 -5.96 -15.58 1.02
N GLU A 53 -7.26 -15.30 1.03
CA GLU A 53 -7.90 -14.31 0.13
C GLU A 53 -7.27 -12.91 0.23
N ALA A 54 -6.92 -12.48 1.44
CA ALA A 54 -6.26 -11.18 1.64
C ALA A 54 -4.84 -11.17 1.04
N VAL A 55 -4.11 -12.29 1.17
CA VAL A 55 -2.77 -12.47 0.59
C VAL A 55 -2.86 -12.49 -0.94
N ALA A 56 -3.84 -13.21 -1.49
CA ALA A 56 -4.07 -13.30 -2.92
C ALA A 56 -4.43 -11.93 -3.51
N ALA A 57 -5.34 -11.18 -2.87
CA ALA A 57 -5.70 -9.84 -3.28
C ALA A 57 -4.49 -8.89 -3.30
N LEU A 58 -3.66 -8.93 -2.25
CA LEU A 58 -2.40 -8.16 -2.21
C LEU A 58 -1.44 -8.60 -3.33
N TRP A 59 -1.23 -9.91 -3.51
CA TRP A 59 -0.31 -10.45 -4.51
C TRP A 59 -0.73 -10.08 -5.94
N GLN A 60 -2.03 -10.15 -6.24
CA GLN A 60 -2.60 -9.75 -7.52
C GLN A 60 -2.56 -8.23 -7.70
N GLY A 61 -2.91 -7.46 -6.67
CA GLY A 61 -2.89 -5.99 -6.71
C GLY A 61 -1.50 -5.42 -6.97
N LEU A 62 -0.46 -6.01 -6.37
CA LEU A 62 0.94 -5.64 -6.62
C LEU A 62 1.31 -5.78 -8.11
N GLN A 63 0.79 -6.79 -8.81
CA GLN A 63 1.12 -7.04 -10.22
C GLN A 63 0.16 -6.38 -11.21
N ASN A 64 -1.14 -6.31 -10.89
CA ASN A 64 -2.15 -5.83 -11.82
C ASN A 64 -2.40 -4.33 -11.69
N GLU A 65 -2.39 -3.80 -10.47
CA GLU A 65 -2.58 -2.36 -10.24
C GLU A 65 -1.24 -1.62 -10.25
N LEU A 66 -0.26 -2.11 -9.50
CA LEU A 66 1.04 -1.45 -9.39
C LEU A 66 2.05 -1.90 -10.46
N GLU A 67 1.71 -2.88 -11.31
CA GLU A 67 2.59 -3.46 -12.34
C GLU A 67 3.99 -3.82 -11.82
N LEU A 68 4.07 -4.33 -10.58
CA LEU A 68 5.32 -4.74 -9.97
C LEU A 68 5.66 -6.18 -10.39
N PRO A 69 6.94 -6.57 -10.33
CA PRO A 69 7.33 -7.96 -10.48
C PRO A 69 6.61 -8.86 -9.47
N ALA A 70 6.31 -10.09 -9.88
CA ALA A 70 5.69 -11.09 -9.02
C ALA A 70 6.51 -11.25 -7.71
N PRO A 71 5.92 -10.94 -6.54
CA PRO A 71 6.59 -11.18 -5.27
C PRO A 71 6.57 -12.67 -4.92
N ALA A 72 7.52 -13.12 -4.10
CA ALA A 72 7.47 -14.49 -3.59
C ALA A 72 6.39 -14.60 -2.51
N ILE A 73 5.81 -15.79 -2.40
CA ILE A 73 4.95 -16.16 -1.29
C ILE A 73 5.66 -17.24 -0.50
N ALA A 74 5.66 -17.09 0.82
CA ALA A 74 6.18 -18.08 1.74
C ALA A 74 5.18 -18.35 2.87
N ILE A 75 5.32 -19.50 3.50
CA ILE A 75 4.60 -19.87 4.71
C ILE A 75 5.56 -19.80 5.90
N SER A 76 5.13 -19.21 7.01
CA SER A 76 5.98 -18.91 8.18
C SER A 76 5.57 -19.64 9.45
N GLY A 77 4.59 -20.54 9.40
CA GLY A 77 3.97 -21.16 10.59
C GLY A 77 2.93 -20.28 11.27
N ALA A 78 3.14 -18.96 11.28
CA ALA A 78 2.14 -18.00 11.75
C ALA A 78 1.09 -17.64 10.67
N GLY A 79 1.44 -17.86 9.40
CA GLY A 79 0.60 -17.54 8.25
C GLY A 79 1.43 -17.42 6.97
N TYR A 80 1.11 -16.41 6.17
CA TYR A 80 1.72 -16.17 4.87
C TYR A 80 2.61 -14.94 4.88
N GLN A 81 3.69 -14.99 4.11
CA GLN A 81 4.58 -13.87 3.88
C GLN A 81 4.68 -13.56 2.40
N VAL A 82 4.51 -12.28 2.05
CA VAL A 82 4.74 -11.76 0.71
C VAL A 82 6.10 -11.05 0.70
N TRP A 83 7.02 -11.56 -0.12
CA TRP A 83 8.39 -11.07 -0.21
C TRP A 83 8.61 -10.30 -1.49
N ILE A 84 8.89 -9.00 -1.35
CA ILE A 84 9.24 -8.09 -2.43
C ILE A 84 10.76 -7.90 -2.40
N SER A 85 11.40 -8.13 -3.54
CA SER A 85 12.84 -7.94 -3.74
C SER A 85 13.09 -6.58 -4.38
N LEU A 86 14.01 -5.78 -3.85
CA LEU A 86 14.44 -4.52 -4.47
C LEU A 86 15.78 -4.67 -5.21
N ALA A 87 15.87 -4.06 -6.39
CA ALA A 87 17.12 -3.99 -7.13
C ALA A 87 18.12 -3.04 -6.46
N GLN A 88 17.64 -1.89 -5.97
CA GLN A 88 18.45 -0.96 -5.19
C GLN A 88 18.08 -1.03 -3.70
N PRO A 89 19.06 -1.05 -2.79
CA PRO A 89 18.81 -1.00 -1.36
C PRO A 89 18.18 0.36 -0.98
N VAL A 90 17.23 0.34 -0.05
CA VAL A 90 16.56 1.53 0.50
C VAL A 90 16.65 1.53 2.02
N SER A 91 16.46 2.69 2.65
CA SER A 91 16.53 2.77 4.10
C SER A 91 15.36 2.02 4.74
N VAL A 92 15.56 1.51 5.96
CA VAL A 92 14.46 0.87 6.72
C VAL A 92 13.23 1.77 6.81
N ALA A 93 13.42 3.08 6.99
CA ALA A 93 12.31 4.04 7.04
C ALA A 93 11.54 4.15 5.71
N GLN A 94 12.24 4.16 4.57
CA GLN A 94 11.60 4.16 3.25
C GLN A 94 10.86 2.86 2.98
N ALA A 95 11.46 1.72 3.35
CA ALA A 95 10.82 0.41 3.23
C ALA A 95 9.52 0.33 4.06
N ARG A 96 9.55 0.86 5.29
CA ARG A 96 8.37 0.96 6.16
C ARG A 96 7.25 1.78 5.56
N GLY A 97 7.53 3.01 5.12
CA GLY A 97 6.50 3.88 4.54
C GLY A 97 5.84 3.28 3.30
N PHE A 98 6.61 2.55 2.49
CA PHE A 98 6.07 1.82 1.35
C PHE A 98 5.13 0.67 1.76
N LEU A 99 5.55 -0.17 2.72
CA LEU A 99 4.74 -1.27 3.24
C LEU A 99 3.44 -0.78 3.91
N GLU A 100 3.52 0.31 4.67
CA GLU A 100 2.34 0.93 5.30
C GLU A 100 1.35 1.45 4.26
N SER A 101 1.84 1.99 3.15
CA SER A 101 1.00 2.43 2.04
C SER A 101 0.34 1.26 1.30
N LEU A 102 1.06 0.15 1.10
CA LEU A 102 0.48 -1.09 0.60
C LEU A 102 -0.62 -1.64 1.52
N CYS A 103 -0.39 -1.65 2.83
CA CYS A 103 -1.39 -2.07 3.81
C CYS A 103 -2.65 -1.20 3.75
N ARG A 104 -2.50 0.12 3.71
CA ARG A 104 -3.63 1.05 3.60
C ARG A 104 -4.44 0.85 2.32
N ARG A 105 -3.77 0.50 1.21
CA ARG A 105 -4.42 0.32 -0.09
C ARG A 105 -5.11 -1.04 -0.23
N PHE A 106 -4.38 -2.12 0.05
CA PHE A 106 -4.84 -3.49 -0.26
C PHE A 106 -5.39 -4.24 0.95
N LEU A 107 -5.05 -3.81 2.17
CA LEU A 107 -5.39 -4.51 3.42
C LEU A 107 -6.23 -3.64 4.37
N ALA A 108 -6.92 -2.61 3.87
CA ALA A 108 -7.73 -1.70 4.68
C ALA A 108 -8.80 -2.41 5.54
N GLY A 109 -9.29 -3.56 5.09
CA GLY A 109 -10.28 -4.37 5.81
C GLY A 109 -9.69 -5.36 6.83
N ILE A 110 -8.37 -5.51 6.92
CA ILE A 110 -7.71 -6.47 7.79
C ILE A 110 -7.25 -5.76 9.08
N ALA A 111 -7.56 -6.36 10.22
CA ALA A 111 -7.14 -5.81 11.51
C ALA A 111 -5.60 -5.73 11.58
N PRO A 112 -5.00 -4.60 12.00
CA PRO A 112 -3.54 -4.42 12.03
C PRO A 112 -2.81 -5.51 12.83
N ARG A 113 -3.45 -6.08 13.85
CA ARG A 113 -2.91 -7.21 14.63
C ARG A 113 -2.61 -8.48 13.81
N HIS A 114 -3.24 -8.63 12.64
CA HIS A 114 -3.01 -9.76 11.75
C HIS A 114 -2.00 -9.45 10.64
N VAL A 115 -1.45 -8.23 10.60
CA VAL A 115 -0.52 -7.79 9.56
C VAL A 115 0.76 -7.34 10.22
N ARG A 116 1.90 -7.83 9.72
CA ARG A 116 3.22 -7.46 10.21
C ARG A 116 4.10 -6.99 9.06
N LEU A 117 4.71 -5.83 9.25
CA LEU A 117 5.53 -5.15 8.25
C LEU A 117 7.01 -5.23 8.62
N LEU A 118 7.80 -5.83 7.74
CA LEU A 118 9.22 -6.10 7.94
C LEU A 118 10.05 -5.51 6.77
N PRO A 119 11.11 -4.73 7.04
CA PRO A 119 11.73 -4.47 8.34
C PRO A 119 10.81 -3.71 9.29
N SER A 120 10.96 -3.87 10.60
CA SER A 120 10.25 -3.12 11.65
C SER A 120 11.23 -2.32 12.49
N LEU A 121 10.87 -1.09 12.86
CA LEU A 121 11.64 -0.31 13.83
C LEU A 121 11.23 -0.75 15.24
N GLN A 122 12.19 -0.91 16.17
CA GLN A 122 11.92 -1.40 17.54
C GLN A 122 10.82 -0.60 18.28
N SER A 123 10.59 0.67 17.91
CA SER A 123 9.52 1.52 18.44
C SER A 123 8.09 1.05 18.14
N ASP A 124 7.89 0.06 17.24
CA ASP A 124 6.57 -0.57 16.99
C ASP A 124 6.14 -1.57 18.09
N ALA A 125 7.06 -2.00 18.96
CA ALA A 125 6.73 -2.91 20.04
C ALA A 125 6.20 -2.10 21.24
N ALA A 126 4.88 -2.13 21.44
CA ALA A 126 4.20 -1.49 22.58
C ALA A 126 4.70 -1.99 23.96
N ASP A 127 5.46 -3.09 24.02
CA ASP A 127 5.94 -3.75 25.24
C ASP A 127 7.44 -4.08 25.20
N ALA A 128 8.30 -3.18 24.72
CA ALA A 128 9.75 -3.34 24.90
C ALA A 128 10.20 -2.72 26.24
N PRO A 129 10.99 -3.44 27.07
CA PRO A 129 11.62 -2.83 28.24
C PRO A 129 12.55 -1.71 27.78
N GLU A 130 12.47 -0.55 28.45
CA GLU A 130 13.32 0.63 28.22
C GLU A 130 14.78 0.20 28.08
N ALA A 131 15.26 0.15 26.84
CA ALA A 131 16.68 -0.04 26.59
C ALA A 131 17.40 1.21 27.11
N PRO A 132 18.57 1.08 27.77
CA PRO A 132 19.29 2.22 28.28
C PRO A 132 19.59 3.21 27.16
N ASP A 133 19.24 4.48 27.39
CA ASP A 133 19.56 5.62 26.52
C ASP A 133 21.07 5.73 26.34
N ILE A 134 21.62 5.01 25.36
CA ILE A 134 22.97 5.22 24.87
C ILE A 134 22.84 6.24 23.72
N PRO A 135 23.17 7.52 23.92
CA PRO A 135 23.13 8.52 22.85
C PRO A 135 24.07 8.09 21.72
N GLY A 136 23.50 7.85 20.53
CA GLY A 136 24.22 7.38 19.34
C GLY A 136 23.96 5.92 18.96
N ALA A 137 23.20 5.15 19.74
CA ALA A 137 22.77 3.82 19.35
C ALA A 137 21.63 3.91 18.31
N SER A 138 21.92 3.55 17.06
CA SER A 138 20.89 3.36 16.02
C SER A 138 19.81 2.40 16.52
N VAL A 139 18.54 2.80 16.42
CA VAL A 139 17.38 1.96 16.80
C VAL A 139 17.51 0.59 16.11
N PRO A 140 17.53 -0.53 16.86
CA PRO A 140 17.72 -1.84 16.26
C PRO A 140 16.51 -2.19 15.38
N ALA A 141 16.67 -2.08 14.07
CA ALA A 141 15.67 -2.56 13.13
C ALA A 141 15.64 -4.09 13.17
N ARG A 142 14.44 -4.68 13.15
CA ARG A 142 14.23 -6.14 13.09
C ARG A 142 13.70 -6.53 11.72
N HIS A 143 14.05 -7.71 11.25
CA HIS A 143 13.57 -8.25 9.97
C HIS A 143 12.97 -9.65 10.15
N ALA A 144 12.26 -10.12 9.12
CA ALA A 144 11.86 -11.51 8.97
C ALA A 144 13.06 -12.47 9.10
N ARG A 145 12.79 -13.69 9.57
CA ARG A 145 13.76 -14.79 9.48
C ARG A 145 13.93 -15.19 8.01
N LEU A 146 15.12 -15.65 7.65
CA LEU A 146 15.34 -16.23 6.32
C LEU A 146 14.53 -17.51 6.17
N ILE A 147 13.98 -17.70 4.96
CA ILE A 147 13.21 -18.86 4.55
C ILE A 147 14.01 -19.58 3.47
N PRO A 148 14.02 -20.93 3.44
CA PRO A 148 13.40 -21.87 4.39
C PRO A 148 14.18 -22.03 5.70
N ALA A 149 13.46 -22.18 6.81
CA ALA A 149 13.99 -22.47 8.14
C ALA A 149 13.02 -23.34 8.96
N GLN A 150 13.58 -24.15 9.86
CA GLN A 150 12.80 -24.93 10.82
C GLN A 150 12.13 -23.99 11.83
N LEU A 151 10.83 -24.17 12.03
CA LEU A 151 9.99 -23.32 12.87
C LEU A 151 10.05 -23.75 14.34
N ASP A 152 9.98 -25.06 14.57
CA ASP A 152 9.88 -25.66 15.89
C ASP A 152 10.59 -27.03 15.97
N GLU A 153 10.67 -27.57 17.18
CA GLU A 153 11.21 -28.91 17.44
C GLU A 153 10.30 -30.03 16.92
N SER A 154 9.03 -29.73 16.62
CA SER A 154 8.07 -30.66 16.02
C SER A 154 8.42 -31.01 14.58
N GLY A 155 9.35 -30.28 13.96
CA GLY A 155 9.85 -30.56 12.63
C GLY A 155 9.12 -29.79 11.54
N HIS A 156 8.35 -28.75 11.89
CA HIS A 156 7.69 -27.91 10.90
C HIS A 156 8.68 -26.94 10.26
N TRP A 157 8.51 -26.69 8.96
CA TRP A 157 9.39 -25.83 8.16
C TRP A 157 8.62 -24.69 7.51
N SER A 158 9.26 -23.52 7.51
CA SER A 158 8.90 -22.43 6.59
C SER A 158 9.47 -22.71 5.21
N ALA A 159 8.75 -22.28 4.18
CA ALA A 159 9.16 -22.48 2.79
C ALA A 159 8.54 -21.45 1.86
N PHE A 160 9.24 -21.13 0.77
CA PHE A 160 8.62 -20.50 -0.39
C PHE A 160 7.72 -21.50 -1.09
N ILE A 161 6.57 -21.01 -1.52
CA ILE A 161 5.54 -21.81 -2.19
C ILE A 161 5.07 -21.09 -3.45
N SER A 162 4.51 -21.88 -4.38
CA SER A 162 3.84 -21.30 -5.53
C SER A 162 2.50 -20.68 -5.13
N PRO A 163 2.08 -19.55 -5.73
CA PRO A 163 0.77 -18.93 -5.46
C PRO A 163 -0.39 -19.91 -5.68
N HIS A 164 -0.28 -20.78 -6.67
CA HIS A 164 -1.29 -21.81 -6.99
C HIS A 164 -1.48 -22.86 -5.89
N LEU A 165 -0.50 -23.04 -5.01
CA LEU A 165 -0.55 -24.03 -3.92
C LEU A 165 -0.87 -23.38 -2.58
N ALA A 166 -0.89 -22.05 -2.49
CA ALA A 166 -0.93 -21.35 -1.22
C ALA A 166 -2.25 -21.53 -0.46
N ALA A 167 -3.38 -21.66 -1.16
CA ALA A 167 -4.67 -21.93 -0.54
C ALA A 167 -4.69 -23.23 0.28
N MET A 168 -3.85 -24.22 -0.04
CA MET A 168 -3.77 -25.49 0.70
C MET A 168 -3.14 -25.34 2.09
N PHE A 169 -2.40 -24.25 2.33
CA PHE A 169 -1.68 -23.99 3.58
C PHE A 169 -2.43 -23.00 4.48
N ALA A 170 -3.75 -22.84 4.30
CA ALA A 170 -4.53 -21.86 5.04
C ALA A 170 -4.64 -22.21 6.52
N ASP A 171 -4.94 -23.47 6.81
CA ASP A 171 -5.08 -24.00 8.17
C ASP A 171 -3.72 -24.40 8.77
N GLU A 172 -2.83 -24.96 7.93
CA GLU A 172 -1.50 -25.45 8.32
C GLU A 172 -0.41 -24.73 7.51
N PRO A 173 -0.04 -23.49 7.86
CA PRO A 173 0.96 -22.69 7.14
C PRO A 173 2.41 -23.15 7.39
N TRP A 174 2.69 -24.45 7.25
CA TRP A 174 4.02 -25.04 7.39
C TRP A 174 4.18 -26.28 6.50
N LEU A 175 5.42 -26.79 6.39
CA LEU A 175 5.72 -28.11 5.83
C LEU A 175 6.18 -29.07 6.92
N ASP A 176 5.75 -30.33 6.87
CA ASP A 176 6.19 -31.38 7.79
C ASP A 176 7.59 -31.92 7.47
N MET A 177 8.14 -31.54 6.33
CA MET A 177 9.44 -31.99 5.84
C MET A 177 10.29 -30.81 5.41
N LYS A 178 11.61 -30.95 5.59
CA LYS A 178 12.58 -29.97 5.10
C LYS A 178 12.39 -29.76 3.58
N PRO A 179 12.13 -28.53 3.12
CA PRO A 179 11.96 -28.28 1.70
C PRO A 179 13.27 -28.54 0.95
N SER A 180 13.14 -29.09 -0.27
CA SER A 180 14.29 -29.30 -1.14
C SER A 180 14.93 -27.94 -1.52
N PRO A 181 16.23 -27.74 -1.27
CA PRO A 181 16.90 -26.48 -1.62
C PRO A 181 16.81 -26.15 -3.11
N ASP A 182 16.87 -27.16 -3.99
CA ASP A 182 16.76 -26.95 -5.43
C ASP A 182 15.36 -26.51 -5.86
N ALA A 183 14.31 -27.13 -5.28
CA ALA A 183 12.93 -26.73 -5.56
C ALA A 183 12.65 -25.30 -5.09
N GLN A 184 13.20 -24.92 -3.92
CA GLN A 184 13.11 -23.55 -3.40
C GLN A 184 13.86 -22.58 -4.32
N ALA A 185 15.05 -22.96 -4.79
CA ALA A 185 15.83 -22.15 -5.73
C ALA A 185 15.08 -21.97 -7.06
N ASP A 186 14.42 -23.00 -7.59
CA ASP A 186 13.65 -22.89 -8.83
C ASP A 186 12.44 -21.96 -8.73
N LEU A 187 11.81 -21.86 -7.55
CA LEU A 187 10.78 -20.86 -7.28
C LEU A 187 11.36 -19.45 -7.32
N LEU A 188 12.49 -19.23 -6.64
CA LEU A 188 13.14 -17.92 -6.56
C LEU A 188 13.77 -17.48 -7.88
N LEU A 189 14.26 -18.42 -8.70
CA LEU A 189 14.88 -18.15 -10.01
C LEU A 189 13.95 -17.44 -10.98
N ARG A 190 12.64 -17.68 -10.86
CA ARG A 190 11.61 -17.08 -11.71
C ARG A 190 11.29 -15.64 -11.32
N LEU A 191 11.68 -15.23 -10.11
CA LEU A 191 11.35 -13.92 -9.55
C LEU A 191 12.36 -12.86 -9.99
N LYS A 192 11.88 -11.63 -10.09
CA LYS A 192 12.68 -10.46 -10.47
C LYS A 192 12.66 -9.44 -9.36
N SER A 193 13.78 -8.72 -9.22
CA SER A 193 13.88 -7.59 -8.32
C SER A 193 13.16 -6.38 -8.91
N LEU A 194 12.45 -5.64 -8.06
CA LEU A 194 11.77 -4.39 -8.37
C LEU A 194 12.79 -3.30 -8.74
N SER A 195 12.62 -2.71 -9.91
CA SER A 195 13.52 -1.67 -10.41
C SER A 195 13.29 -0.33 -9.67
N PRO A 196 14.28 0.57 -9.62
CA PRO A 196 14.11 1.90 -9.02
C PRO A 196 13.08 2.78 -9.74
N ALA A 197 12.81 2.50 -11.03
CA ALA A 197 11.78 3.19 -11.79
C ALA A 197 10.39 2.72 -11.37
N ASP A 198 10.19 1.40 -11.28
CA ASP A 198 8.93 0.80 -10.84
C ASP A 198 8.62 1.13 -9.39
N TRP A 199 9.64 1.14 -8.53
CA TRP A 199 9.53 1.59 -7.14
C TRP A 199 8.98 3.01 -7.03
N ARG A 200 9.57 3.97 -7.76
CA ARG A 200 9.09 5.37 -7.76
C ARG A 200 7.67 5.49 -8.33
N ARG A 201 7.36 4.75 -9.39
CA ARG A 201 6.00 4.70 -9.97
C ARG A 201 4.98 4.19 -8.96
N ALA A 202 5.28 3.08 -8.28
CA ALA A 202 4.42 2.51 -7.26
C ALA A 202 4.23 3.46 -6.07
N GLN A 203 5.29 4.15 -5.63
CA GLN A 203 5.16 5.16 -4.57
C GLN A 203 4.19 6.28 -4.96
N LEU A 204 4.30 6.82 -6.17
CA LEU A 204 3.39 7.87 -6.66
C LEU A 204 1.93 7.40 -6.76
N GLN A 205 1.69 6.13 -7.09
CA GLN A 205 0.35 5.55 -7.14
C GLN A 205 -0.24 5.28 -5.74
N LEU A 206 0.62 5.02 -4.76
CA LEU A 206 0.25 4.74 -3.38
C LEU A 206 0.15 6.00 -2.50
N GLU A 207 0.68 7.14 -2.96
CA GLU A 207 0.50 8.42 -2.31
C GLU A 207 -1.00 8.76 -2.22
N PRO A 208 -1.52 9.09 -1.02
CA PRO A 208 -2.92 9.46 -0.89
C PRO A 208 -3.19 10.71 -1.72
N ALA A 209 -4.28 10.69 -2.50
CA ALA A 209 -4.73 11.81 -3.34
C ALA A 209 -4.93 13.15 -2.59
N GLU A 210 -4.89 13.13 -1.25
CA GLU A 210 -4.98 14.30 -0.38
C GLU A 210 -3.74 15.24 -0.50
N ALA A 211 -2.55 14.72 -0.80
CA ALA A 211 -1.36 15.56 -1.01
C ALA A 211 -1.42 16.38 -2.31
N ALA A 212 -2.17 15.91 -3.32
CA ALA A 212 -2.34 16.63 -4.58
C ALA A 212 -3.22 17.87 -4.44
N SER A 213 -4.16 17.89 -3.47
CA SER A 213 -5.01 19.07 -3.24
C SER A 213 -4.30 20.19 -2.46
N THR A 214 -3.33 19.86 -1.60
CA THR A 214 -2.58 20.85 -0.82
C THR A 214 -1.51 21.56 -1.65
N PHE A 215 -0.90 20.87 -2.64
CA PHE A 215 0.10 21.48 -3.53
C PHE A 215 -0.48 22.18 -4.75
N ALA A 216 -1.68 21.78 -5.23
CA ALA A 216 -2.36 22.47 -6.33
C ALA A 216 -2.88 23.86 -5.92
N ALA A 217 -3.21 24.08 -4.64
CA ALA A 217 -3.64 25.39 -4.14
C ALA A 217 -2.51 26.43 -4.09
N ALA A 218 -1.24 26.01 -4.02
CA ALA A 218 -0.09 26.92 -3.95
C ALA A 218 0.46 27.35 -5.32
N SER A 219 -0.04 26.77 -6.43
CA SER A 219 0.50 27.01 -7.78
C SER A 219 -0.54 27.62 -8.73
N SER A 220 -1.35 28.57 -8.25
CA SER A 220 -2.00 29.54 -9.15
C SER A 220 -1.33 30.90 -9.01
N PRO A 221 -0.47 31.33 -9.95
CA PRO A 221 -0.07 32.71 -10.03
C PRO A 221 -1.30 33.55 -10.43
N LEU A 222 -1.69 34.47 -9.55
CA LEU A 222 -2.70 35.49 -9.81
C LEU A 222 -2.22 36.36 -11.00
N PRO A 223 -3.00 36.53 -12.09
CA PRO A 223 -2.60 37.41 -13.17
C PRO A 223 -2.59 38.87 -12.69
N ALA A 224 -1.47 39.55 -12.92
CA ALA A 224 -1.30 40.97 -12.64
C ALA A 224 -2.30 41.80 -13.46
N ALA A 225 -3.29 42.38 -12.79
CA ALA A 225 -4.17 43.38 -13.39
C ALA A 225 -3.44 44.73 -13.47
N LEU A 226 -3.12 45.15 -14.69
CA LEU A 226 -2.79 46.53 -15.03
C LEU A 226 -4.02 47.42 -14.80
N PRO A 227 -3.87 48.63 -14.22
CA PRO A 227 -4.90 49.65 -14.33
C PRO A 227 -4.61 50.54 -15.54
N ASP A 228 -5.64 50.90 -16.31
CA ASP A 228 -5.67 52.22 -16.93
C ASP A 228 -7.12 52.74 -17.06
N PRO A 229 -7.33 54.08 -17.01
CA PRO A 229 -8.61 54.73 -16.70
C PRO A 229 -9.33 55.34 -17.92
N ALA A 230 -10.41 56.08 -17.61
CA ALA A 230 -11.19 57.03 -18.44
C ALA A 230 -12.38 56.41 -19.21
N ALA A 231 -13.63 56.57 -18.79
CA ALA A 231 -14.47 57.77 -18.68
C ALA A 231 -15.21 58.16 -20.00
N ALA A 232 -16.54 58.10 -19.87
CA ALA A 232 -17.56 58.99 -20.44
C ALA A 232 -18.16 58.74 -21.85
N ALA A 233 -19.46 58.43 -21.78
CA ALA A 233 -20.57 59.06 -22.52
C ALA A 233 -20.94 58.59 -23.93
N GLY A 234 -22.25 58.30 -24.10
CA GLY A 234 -22.97 58.72 -25.30
C GLY A 234 -23.81 57.66 -26.02
N ASN A 235 -25.10 57.63 -25.68
CA ASN A 235 -26.27 57.46 -26.58
C ASN A 235 -26.48 56.19 -27.46
N ARG A 236 -27.61 55.53 -27.16
CA ARG A 236 -28.59 54.93 -28.10
C ARG A 236 -29.21 56.01 -29.03
N PRO A 237 -29.95 55.72 -30.13
CA PRO A 237 -30.76 54.50 -30.38
C PRO A 237 -30.85 53.96 -31.84
N ASP A 238 -31.54 52.81 -31.95
CA ASP A 238 -32.42 52.26 -33.02
C ASP A 238 -31.96 52.13 -34.50
N VAL A 239 -32.12 50.91 -35.05
CA VAL A 239 -33.04 50.52 -36.16
C VAL A 239 -32.67 49.11 -36.69
N GLU A 240 -33.60 48.17 -36.44
CA GLU A 240 -34.21 47.21 -37.39
C GLU A 240 -33.40 46.70 -38.61
N ASN A 241 -33.02 45.41 -38.63
CA ASN A 241 -33.51 44.45 -39.63
C ASN A 241 -33.08 42.99 -39.31
N SER A 242 -34.01 42.05 -39.46
CA SER A 242 -33.81 40.59 -39.50
C SER A 242 -33.77 40.11 -40.96
N PRO A 243 -33.68 38.80 -41.28
CA PRO A 243 -33.03 37.67 -40.62
C PRO A 243 -32.04 36.96 -41.56
N ASP A 244 -31.07 36.18 -41.04
CA ASP A 244 -30.86 34.82 -41.54
C ASP A 244 -29.92 34.00 -40.66
N ALA A 245 -30.33 32.74 -40.48
CA ALA A 245 -29.50 31.57 -40.25
C ALA A 245 -28.74 31.41 -38.90
N GLN A 246 -29.26 30.42 -38.14
CA GLN A 246 -28.55 29.34 -37.41
C GLN A 246 -28.50 29.39 -35.87
N ALA A 247 -29.28 28.46 -35.30
CA ALA A 247 -28.97 27.57 -34.17
C ALA A 247 -28.78 28.15 -32.75
N SER A 248 -29.84 28.05 -31.93
CA SER A 248 -29.81 27.78 -30.48
C SER A 248 -31.21 27.25 -30.09
N ALA A 249 -31.37 26.05 -29.54
CA ALA A 249 -31.06 25.63 -28.16
C ALA A 249 -31.81 26.45 -27.11
N THR A 250 -32.97 25.95 -26.65
CA THR A 250 -33.66 26.18 -25.35
C THR A 250 -34.79 25.12 -25.34
N THR A 251 -34.99 24.20 -24.40
CA THR A 251 -35.22 24.29 -22.95
C THR A 251 -35.31 22.83 -22.47
N GLY A 252 -34.84 22.36 -21.33
CA GLY A 252 -34.12 22.94 -20.21
C GLY A 252 -33.76 21.79 -19.26
N HIS A 253 -32.92 22.08 -18.27
CA HIS A 253 -32.91 21.53 -16.90
C HIS A 253 -31.55 21.87 -16.28
N GLN A 254 -31.60 22.90 -15.44
CA GLN A 254 -30.95 23.00 -14.14
C GLN A 254 -29.46 22.59 -14.02
N GLU A 255 -28.60 23.58 -13.80
CA GLU A 255 -27.36 23.41 -13.03
C GLU A 255 -27.64 22.68 -11.70
N PRO A 256 -26.87 21.64 -11.32
CA PRO A 256 -26.68 21.32 -9.93
C PRO A 256 -25.61 22.25 -9.39
N ARG A 257 -26.12 23.37 -8.89
CA ARG A 257 -25.55 24.25 -7.88
C ARG A 257 -24.74 23.44 -6.85
N ALA A 258 -23.53 23.93 -6.57
CA ALA A 258 -22.64 23.53 -5.50
C ALA A 258 -23.32 22.73 -4.38
N ALA A 259 -22.98 21.45 -4.27
CA ALA A 259 -23.20 20.63 -3.09
C ALA A 259 -22.42 21.27 -1.93
N SER A 260 -23.03 22.27 -1.33
CA SER A 260 -22.52 22.97 -0.15
C SER A 260 -22.40 21.94 0.97
N VAL A 261 -21.20 21.78 1.52
CA VAL A 261 -20.74 21.52 2.91
C VAL A 261 -21.75 20.98 3.97
N ALA A 262 -23.05 21.24 3.84
CA ALA A 262 -24.14 20.64 4.60
C ALA A 262 -24.41 19.14 4.32
N GLU A 263 -23.83 18.54 3.28
CA GLU A 263 -23.87 17.08 3.03
C GLU A 263 -22.90 16.28 3.92
N GLN A 264 -22.09 16.94 4.76
CA GLN A 264 -21.12 16.27 5.63
C GLN A 264 -21.73 15.68 6.93
N ASP A 265 -23.05 15.76 7.12
CA ASP A 265 -23.74 15.10 8.24
C ASP A 265 -24.33 13.74 7.79
N PRO A 266 -23.72 12.61 8.19
CA PRO A 266 -24.15 11.27 7.78
C PRO A 266 -25.59 10.96 8.20
N ARG A 267 -26.08 11.54 9.31
CA ARG A 267 -27.47 11.35 9.73
C ARG A 267 -28.45 12.00 8.76
N ARG A 268 -28.11 13.19 8.29
CA ARG A 268 -28.93 13.99 7.38
C ARG A 268 -28.99 13.37 5.99
N PHE A 269 -27.87 12.81 5.53
CA PHE A 269 -27.80 11.99 4.32
C PHE A 269 -28.69 10.75 4.41
N LEU A 270 -28.58 9.97 5.49
CA LEU A 270 -29.39 8.75 5.68
C LEU A 270 -30.90 9.08 5.76
N LEU A 271 -31.26 10.21 6.38
CA LEU A 271 -32.65 10.69 6.39
C LEU A 271 -33.14 11.10 4.99
N ALA A 272 -32.28 11.71 4.17
CA ALA A 272 -32.62 12.04 2.79
C ALA A 272 -32.84 10.76 1.96
N VAL A 273 -31.92 9.79 2.05
CA VAL A 273 -32.04 8.49 1.36
C VAL A 273 -33.28 7.72 1.81
N MET A 274 -33.58 7.68 3.10
CA MET A 274 -34.78 7.00 3.63
C MET A 274 -36.09 7.59 3.08
N ASN A 275 -36.15 8.91 2.91
CA ASN A 275 -37.34 9.64 2.48
C ASN A 275 -37.46 9.83 0.96
N ASP A 276 -36.43 9.46 0.19
CA ASP A 276 -36.45 9.58 -1.27
C ASP A 276 -37.29 8.45 -1.91
N PRO A 277 -38.39 8.77 -2.62
CA PRO A 277 -39.22 7.77 -3.31
C PRO A 277 -38.56 7.18 -4.55
N THR A 278 -37.53 7.81 -5.10
CA THR A 278 -36.79 7.35 -6.29
C THR A 278 -35.63 6.40 -5.94
N ALA A 279 -35.20 6.39 -4.66
CA ALA A 279 -34.21 5.45 -4.16
C ALA A 279 -34.79 4.03 -4.05
N GLU A 280 -34.01 3.02 -4.45
CA GLU A 280 -34.44 1.61 -4.34
C GLU A 280 -34.81 1.26 -2.90
N LEU A 281 -35.90 0.51 -2.73
CA LEU A 281 -36.45 0.16 -1.41
C LEU A 281 -35.41 -0.47 -0.46
N ARG A 282 -34.48 -1.26 -0.97
CA ARG A 282 -33.39 -1.86 -0.17
C ARG A 282 -32.50 -0.80 0.49
N TRP A 283 -32.18 0.29 -0.19
CA TRP A 283 -31.34 1.36 0.35
C TRP A 283 -32.08 2.20 1.38
N ARG A 284 -33.39 2.37 1.19
CA ARG A 284 -34.26 3.04 2.18
C ARG A 284 -34.36 2.23 3.48
N ILE A 285 -34.42 0.90 3.38
CA ILE A 285 -34.43 -0.02 4.53
C ILE A 285 -33.08 0.00 5.27
N GLU A 286 -31.96 -0.06 4.55
CA GLU A 286 -30.63 0.01 5.18
C GLU A 286 -30.36 1.37 5.83
N ALA A 287 -30.81 2.47 5.22
CA ALA A 287 -30.75 3.80 5.82
C ALA A 287 -31.60 3.90 7.10
N ALA A 288 -32.81 3.35 7.10
CA ALA A 288 -33.66 3.29 8.29
C ALA A 288 -33.01 2.46 9.42
N LYS A 289 -32.41 1.31 9.10
CA LYS A 289 -31.68 0.46 10.07
C LYS A 289 -30.49 1.19 10.68
N ALA A 290 -29.72 1.92 9.88
CA ALA A 290 -28.59 2.72 10.35
C ALA A 290 -29.02 3.87 11.28
N LEU A 291 -30.26 4.36 11.18
CA LEU A 291 -30.80 5.41 12.04
C LEU A 291 -31.40 4.90 13.36
N LEU A 292 -31.66 3.60 13.50
CA LEU A 292 -32.25 3.01 14.72
C LEU A 292 -31.48 3.33 16.01
N PRO A 293 -30.13 3.27 16.07
CA PRO A 293 -29.37 3.58 17.28
C PRO A 293 -29.49 5.04 17.73
N TYR A 294 -29.93 5.93 16.83
CA TYR A 294 -30.06 7.36 17.06
C TYR A 294 -31.52 7.82 17.16
N SER A 295 -32.47 6.88 17.21
CA SER A 295 -33.92 7.13 17.22
C SER A 295 -34.55 7.06 18.62
N THR A 296 -33.76 6.89 19.68
CA THR A 296 -34.25 6.85 21.06
C THR A 296 -34.65 8.22 21.58
N ARG A 297 -35.97 8.36 21.77
CA ARG A 297 -36.77 9.22 22.67
C ARG A 297 -36.19 10.54 23.16
#